data_AF-A0A250WRG3-F1
#
_entry.id   AF-A0A250WRG3-F1
#
_cell.length_a   1.000
_cell.length_b   1.000
_cell.length_c   1.000
_cell.angle_alpha   90.00
_cell.angle_beta   90.00
_cell.angle_gamma   90.00
#
_symmetry.space_group_name_H-M   'P 1'
#
loop_
_entity.id
_entity.type
_entity.pdbx_description
1 polymer ?
#
loop_
_entity_poly.entity_id
_entity_poly.type
_entity_poly.pdbx_seq_one_letter_code
_entity_poly.pdbx_strand_id
1 'polypeptide(L)'
;MRGIFLISLLLTAIYRRVQGSEGDTSPAFHSCTWRCQHTGCAQVRENIEICGTACPHINQLPIPTALRLTRWSCEDDCRYHCMHELEDARRAQGVPNQHRVIKYFGKWPFQRVLGAQEFMSVLLSLGNMLAHIHACLALISCCSSITQKPYTGHFKMGRSKSPCTEEVFSSMNAATPSADAIVSGSNTKSVRLGGVGLHYPYLGLWLMYSGIHVNAWLWSAAFHVRDTRLTERLDYCSANVVVAASLVCALLRAALPAPKQYRALGIMAVGLVLAVTGWHLRYMLYIKFDYGWNMRYLRGQVNQSIHE
;
A
#
# COMPACT_ATOMS: atom_id res chain seq x y z
N MET A 1 31.70 38.47 -20.37
CA MET A 1 30.79 37.99 -21.45
C MET A 1 30.86 36.48 -21.70
N ARG A 2 32.04 35.83 -21.68
CA ARG A 2 32.17 34.36 -21.88
C ARG A 2 31.47 33.50 -20.81
N GLY A 3 31.43 33.94 -19.55
CA GLY A 3 30.76 33.22 -18.46
C GLY A 3 29.23 33.22 -18.52
N ILE A 4 28.61 34.31 -19.01
CA ILE A 4 27.14 34.41 -19.18
C ILE A 4 26.67 33.49 -20.31
N PHE A 5 27.46 33.36 -21.38
CA PHE A 5 27.17 32.45 -22.49
C PHE A 5 27.24 30.98 -22.07
N LEU A 6 28.21 30.61 -21.22
CA LEU A 6 28.32 29.27 -20.65
C LEU A 6 27.19 28.94 -19.67
N ILE A 7 26.76 29.90 -18.86
CA ILE A 7 25.59 29.74 -17.97
C ILE A 7 24.31 29.61 -18.82
N SER A 8 24.14 30.39 -19.89
CA SER A 8 23.01 30.27 -20.81
C SER A 8 23.00 28.92 -21.57
N LEU A 9 24.17 28.43 -22.00
CA LEU A 9 24.32 27.11 -22.64
C LEU A 9 24.08 25.96 -21.64
N LEU A 10 24.49 26.11 -20.39
CA LEU A 10 24.19 25.16 -19.31
C LEU A 10 22.70 25.20 -18.94
N LEU A 11 22.07 26.37 -18.84
CA LEU A 11 20.64 26.50 -18.56
C LEU A 11 19.76 25.95 -19.70
N THR A 12 20.19 26.09 -20.97
CA THR A 12 19.50 25.49 -22.13
C THR A 12 19.77 23.98 -22.25
N ALA A 13 20.93 23.48 -21.81
CA ALA A 13 21.22 22.05 -21.72
C ALA A 13 20.57 21.36 -20.49
N ILE A 14 20.31 22.11 -19.41
CA ILE A 14 19.61 21.68 -18.19
C ILE A 14 18.09 21.81 -18.36
N TYR A 15 17.59 22.52 -19.38
CA TYR A 15 16.22 22.38 -19.87
C TYR A 15 16.03 21.01 -20.56
N ARG A 16 16.27 19.93 -19.82
CA ARG A 16 15.63 18.65 -20.11
C ARG A 16 14.15 18.95 -20.02
N ARG A 17 13.48 18.98 -21.18
CA ARG A 17 12.04 18.98 -21.25
C ARG A 17 11.57 17.85 -20.34
N VAL A 18 10.87 18.17 -19.26
CA VAL A 18 10.04 17.18 -18.55
C VAL A 18 9.04 16.71 -19.59
N GLN A 19 9.40 15.65 -20.31
CA GLN A 19 8.55 15.07 -21.33
C GLN A 19 7.52 14.25 -20.55
N GLY A 20 6.25 14.61 -20.73
CA GLY A 20 5.16 13.73 -20.34
C GLY A 20 5.34 12.36 -21.00
N SER A 21 4.61 11.35 -20.51
CA SER A 21 4.61 10.06 -21.18
C SER A 21 4.24 10.21 -22.66
N GLU A 22 4.61 9.23 -23.49
CA GLU A 22 4.31 9.26 -24.92
C GLU A 22 2.79 9.44 -25.18
N GLY A 23 1.95 8.91 -24.31
CA GLY A 23 0.51 9.15 -24.32
C GLY A 23 0.13 10.59 -23.94
N ASP A 24 0.81 11.20 -22.96
CA ASP A 24 0.55 12.57 -22.50
C ASP A 24 0.91 13.63 -23.53
N THR A 25 1.81 13.31 -24.46
CA THR A 25 2.26 14.23 -25.51
C THR A 25 1.55 13.97 -26.84
N SER A 26 0.69 12.94 -26.93
CA SER A 26 -0.01 12.54 -28.14
C SER A 26 -1.08 13.57 -28.57
N PRO A 27 -0.93 14.23 -29.74
CA PRO A 27 -1.93 15.17 -30.23
C PRO A 27 -3.29 14.52 -30.49
N ALA A 28 -3.29 13.25 -30.91
CA ALA A 28 -4.51 12.48 -31.13
C ALA A 28 -5.29 12.27 -29.82
N PHE A 29 -4.58 11.99 -28.73
CA PHE A 29 -5.20 11.84 -27.40
C PHE A 29 -5.80 13.16 -26.92
N HIS A 30 -5.04 14.25 -27.03
CA HIS A 30 -5.53 15.59 -26.66
C HIS A 30 -6.74 16.02 -27.48
N SER A 31 -6.72 15.81 -28.80
CA SER A 31 -7.83 16.15 -29.68
C SER A 31 -9.10 15.36 -29.35
N CYS A 32 -8.94 14.04 -29.14
CA CYS A 32 -10.04 13.15 -28.74
C CYS A 32 -10.66 13.57 -27.40
N THR A 33 -9.82 13.75 -26.38
CA THR A 33 -10.28 14.09 -25.02
C THR A 33 -10.94 15.46 -24.98
N TRP A 34 -10.33 16.46 -25.64
CA TRP A 34 -10.91 17.80 -25.74
C TRP A 34 -12.28 17.77 -26.41
N ARG A 35 -12.42 17.08 -27.56
CA ARG A 35 -13.70 16.98 -28.26
C ARG A 35 -14.76 16.30 -27.39
N CYS A 36 -14.45 15.12 -26.85
CA CYS A 36 -15.35 14.37 -25.99
C CYS A 36 -15.83 15.19 -24.78
N GLN A 37 -14.97 15.98 -24.15
CA GLN A 37 -15.34 16.81 -23.01
C GLN A 37 -16.34 17.92 -23.37
N HIS A 38 -16.23 18.50 -24.57
CA HIS A 38 -17.08 19.63 -24.98
C HIS A 38 -18.39 19.17 -25.62
N THR A 39 -18.37 18.07 -26.36
CA THR A 39 -19.55 17.57 -27.09
C THR A 39 -20.18 16.32 -26.48
N GLY A 40 -19.58 15.73 -25.43
CA GLY A 40 -19.97 14.45 -24.85
C GLY A 40 -19.45 13.23 -25.62
N CYS A 41 -19.20 13.39 -26.93
CA CYS A 41 -18.67 12.36 -27.81
C CYS A 41 -17.52 12.87 -28.68
N ALA A 42 -16.63 11.98 -29.12
CA ALA A 42 -15.53 12.27 -30.02
C ALA A 42 -15.46 11.23 -31.15
N GLN A 43 -15.40 11.71 -32.38
CA GLN A 43 -15.09 10.87 -33.53
C GLN A 43 -13.57 10.60 -33.57
N VAL A 44 -13.19 9.32 -33.52
CA VAL A 44 -11.76 8.90 -33.48
C VAL A 44 -11.30 8.36 -34.83
N ARG A 45 -12.21 7.74 -35.59
CA ARG A 45 -11.99 7.20 -36.95
C ARG A 45 -13.25 7.37 -37.81
N GLU A 46 -13.17 7.03 -39.08
CA GLU A 46 -14.37 6.90 -39.93
C GLU A 46 -15.33 5.89 -39.31
N ASN A 47 -16.58 6.32 -39.07
CA ASN A 47 -17.66 5.53 -38.47
C ASN A 47 -17.44 5.04 -37.02
N ILE A 48 -16.41 5.52 -36.32
CA ILE A 48 -16.18 5.20 -34.91
C ILE A 48 -16.26 6.48 -34.09
N GLU A 49 -17.34 6.59 -33.33
CA GLU A 49 -17.58 7.62 -32.33
C GLU A 49 -17.54 6.99 -30.94
N ILE A 50 -16.81 7.63 -30.04
CA ILE A 50 -16.80 7.28 -28.62
C ILE A 50 -17.57 8.34 -27.84
N CYS A 51 -18.27 7.95 -26.79
CA CYS A 51 -18.99 8.88 -25.93
C CYS A 51 -18.60 8.66 -24.47
N GLY A 52 -18.34 9.75 -23.74
CA GLY A 52 -18.09 9.70 -22.30
C GLY A 52 -19.41 9.50 -21.55
N THR A 53 -19.70 8.29 -21.11
CA THR A 53 -20.88 7.93 -20.31
C THR A 53 -21.09 8.77 -19.03
N ALA A 54 -20.05 9.43 -18.51
CA ALA A 54 -20.14 10.36 -17.38
C ALA A 54 -20.41 11.83 -17.78
N CYS A 55 -20.57 12.13 -19.08
CA CYS A 55 -20.76 13.50 -19.58
C CYS A 55 -22.24 13.92 -19.59
N PRO A 56 -22.55 15.17 -19.18
CA PRO A 56 -23.92 15.66 -19.08
C PRO A 56 -24.56 16.03 -20.42
N HIS A 57 -23.75 16.20 -21.47
CA HIS A 57 -24.20 16.65 -22.80
C HIS A 57 -24.83 15.54 -23.65
N ILE A 58 -24.84 14.30 -23.15
CA ILE A 58 -25.46 13.17 -23.84
C ILE A 58 -26.94 13.15 -23.43
N ASN A 59 -27.86 13.25 -24.40
CA ASN A 59 -29.32 13.18 -24.20
C ASN A 59 -29.82 11.79 -23.72
N GLN A 60 -28.96 10.96 -23.16
CA GLN A 60 -29.32 9.65 -22.62
C GLN A 60 -29.29 9.66 -21.09
N LEU A 61 -30.37 9.09 -20.56
CA LEU A 61 -30.63 8.53 -19.24
C LEU A 61 -29.42 8.30 -18.30
N PRO A 62 -29.67 8.33 -16.99
CA PRO A 62 -28.72 8.71 -15.94
C PRO A 62 -27.35 8.00 -16.00
N ILE A 63 -26.28 8.77 -15.73
CA ILE A 63 -24.91 8.26 -15.52
C ILE A 63 -24.95 6.96 -14.69
N PRO A 64 -24.31 5.87 -15.14
CA PRO A 64 -24.37 4.59 -14.44
C PRO A 64 -23.96 4.72 -12.97
N THR A 65 -24.68 4.03 -12.08
CA THR A 65 -24.50 4.12 -10.62
C THR A 65 -23.05 3.84 -10.19
N ALA A 66 -22.37 2.90 -10.85
CA ALA A 66 -20.97 2.60 -10.58
C ALA A 66 -20.05 3.82 -10.78
N LEU A 67 -20.22 4.56 -11.88
CA LEU A 67 -19.46 5.78 -12.16
C LEU A 67 -19.84 6.92 -11.21
N ARG A 68 -21.11 7.01 -10.80
CA ARG A 68 -21.57 7.97 -9.78
C ARG A 68 -20.93 7.70 -8.42
N LEU A 69 -20.95 6.45 -7.96
CA LEU A 69 -20.38 6.03 -6.68
C LEU A 69 -18.86 6.24 -6.66
N THR A 70 -18.18 5.93 -7.76
CA THR A 70 -16.73 6.12 -7.90
C THR A 70 -16.35 7.52 -8.38
N ARG A 71 -17.31 8.45 -8.48
CA ARG A 71 -17.10 9.87 -8.82
C ARG A 71 -16.23 10.09 -10.06
N TRP A 72 -16.59 9.45 -11.16
CA TRP A 72 -15.98 9.74 -12.45
C TRP A 72 -16.48 11.09 -12.98
N SER A 73 -15.54 11.96 -13.35
CA SER A 73 -15.87 13.17 -14.09
C SER A 73 -16.00 12.85 -15.58
N CYS A 74 -16.67 13.73 -16.33
CA CYS A 74 -16.69 13.67 -17.80
C CYS A 74 -15.26 13.66 -18.37
N GLU A 75 -14.35 14.46 -17.80
CA GLU A 75 -12.94 14.49 -18.20
C GLU A 75 -12.24 13.15 -18.00
N ASP A 76 -12.42 12.50 -16.85
CA ASP A 76 -11.81 11.20 -16.57
C ASP A 76 -12.37 10.11 -17.50
N ASP A 77 -13.68 10.13 -17.75
CA ASP A 77 -14.35 9.13 -18.57
C ASP A 77 -13.97 9.28 -20.05
N CYS A 78 -13.91 10.52 -20.56
CA CYS A 78 -13.38 10.81 -21.89
C CYS A 78 -11.92 10.36 -22.04
N ARG A 79 -11.05 10.62 -21.04
CA ARG A 79 -9.66 10.12 -21.03
C ARG A 79 -9.61 8.60 -21.09
N TYR A 80 -10.47 7.91 -20.33
CA TYR A 80 -10.56 6.46 -20.35
C TYR A 80 -10.92 5.94 -21.75
N HIS A 81 -12.02 6.42 -22.34
CA HIS A 81 -12.47 5.95 -23.65
C HIS A 81 -11.47 6.28 -24.78
N CYS A 82 -10.92 7.50 -24.80
CA CYS A 82 -9.91 7.88 -25.79
C CYS A 82 -8.64 7.02 -25.69
N MET A 83 -8.18 6.72 -24.46
CA MET A 83 -7.00 5.90 -24.25
C MET A 83 -7.19 4.48 -24.81
N HIS A 84 -8.33 3.85 -24.56
CA HIS A 84 -8.63 2.50 -25.07
C HIS A 84 -8.71 2.48 -26.59
N GLU A 85 -9.47 3.40 -27.19
CA GLU A 85 -9.64 3.43 -28.65
C GLU A 85 -8.33 3.73 -29.37
N LEU A 86 -7.49 4.64 -28.86
CA LEU A 86 -6.18 4.92 -29.47
C LEU A 86 -5.25 3.70 -29.41
N GLU A 87 -5.28 2.94 -28.31
CA GLU A 87 -4.46 1.75 -28.17
C GLU A 87 -4.97 0.59 -29.04
N ASP A 88 -6.29 0.40 -29.15
CA ASP A 88 -6.88 -0.57 -30.08
C ASP A 88 -6.62 -0.19 -31.53
N ALA A 89 -6.69 1.11 -31.84
CA ALA A 89 -6.31 1.67 -33.11
C ALA A 89 -4.87 1.34 -33.51
N ARG A 90 -3.94 1.45 -32.55
CA ARG A 90 -2.52 1.13 -32.72
C ARG A 90 -2.25 -0.36 -32.86
N ARG A 91 -2.96 -1.19 -32.08
CA ARG A 91 -2.90 -2.65 -32.21
C ARG A 91 -3.35 -3.11 -33.59
N ALA A 92 -4.43 -2.53 -34.11
CA ALA A 92 -4.98 -2.84 -35.43
C ALA A 92 -4.06 -2.45 -36.59
N GLN A 93 -3.18 -1.45 -36.41
CA GLN A 93 -2.21 -1.04 -37.43
C GLN A 93 -1.06 -2.04 -37.63
N GLY A 94 -0.94 -3.08 -36.78
CA GLY A 94 -0.12 -4.26 -37.05
C GLY A 94 1.38 -3.98 -37.26
N VAL A 95 1.90 -2.85 -36.77
CA VAL A 95 3.31 -2.47 -36.99
C VAL A 95 4.21 -3.54 -36.33
N PRO A 96 5.12 -4.17 -37.10
CA PRO A 96 6.06 -5.15 -36.54
C PRO A 96 6.87 -4.49 -35.41
N ASN A 97 6.84 -5.08 -34.21
CA ASN A 97 7.45 -4.61 -32.96
C ASN A 97 6.68 -3.55 -32.14
N GLN A 98 5.44 -3.18 -32.49
CA GLN A 98 4.61 -2.26 -31.70
C GLN A 98 3.75 -2.98 -30.64
N HIS A 99 4.35 -3.88 -29.86
CA HIS A 99 3.67 -4.60 -28.77
C HIS A 99 3.62 -3.81 -27.45
N ARG A 100 4.30 -2.66 -27.40
CA ARG A 100 4.39 -1.84 -26.20
C ARG A 100 3.13 -0.98 -26.06
N VAL A 101 2.27 -1.38 -25.14
CA VAL A 101 1.16 -0.54 -24.66
C VAL A 101 1.73 0.77 -24.11
N ILE A 102 1.00 1.87 -24.31
CA ILE A 102 1.43 3.18 -23.83
C ILE A 102 0.66 3.63 -22.60
N LYS A 103 1.38 4.35 -21.74
CA LYS A 103 0.86 4.96 -20.53
C LYS A 103 0.31 6.35 -20.86
N TYR A 104 -0.85 6.68 -20.30
CA TYR A 104 -1.54 7.97 -20.46
C TYR A 104 -1.90 8.52 -19.08
N PHE A 105 -1.40 9.70 -18.75
CA PHE A 105 -1.64 10.46 -17.52
C PHE A 105 -1.47 9.61 -16.26
N GLY A 106 -0.39 8.84 -16.21
CA GLY A 106 -0.14 7.97 -15.06
C GLY A 106 -0.89 6.64 -15.08
N LYS A 107 -1.75 6.39 -16.07
CA LYS A 107 -2.62 5.22 -16.16
C LYS A 107 -2.34 4.34 -17.38
N TRP A 108 -2.75 3.08 -17.26
CA TRP A 108 -2.72 2.09 -18.33
C TRP A 108 -4.14 1.81 -18.85
N PRO A 109 -4.31 1.38 -20.11
CA PRO A 109 -5.60 1.03 -20.72
C PRO A 109 -6.16 -0.29 -20.15
N PHE A 110 -6.35 -0.35 -18.84
CA PHE A 110 -7.03 -1.45 -18.18
C PHE A 110 -8.53 -1.31 -18.33
N GLN A 111 -9.20 -2.44 -18.50
CA GLN A 111 -10.66 -2.50 -18.54
C GLN A 111 -11.20 -2.19 -17.14
N ARG A 112 -12.13 -1.24 -17.07
CA ARG A 112 -12.77 -0.82 -15.83
C ARG A 112 -13.86 -1.80 -15.42
N VAL A 113 -13.86 -2.21 -14.16
CA VAL A 113 -14.88 -3.09 -13.57
C VAL A 113 -15.54 -2.37 -12.40
N LEU A 114 -16.87 -2.21 -12.42
CA LEU A 114 -17.65 -1.51 -11.38
C LEU A 114 -17.13 -0.09 -11.05
N GLY A 115 -16.54 0.61 -12.02
CA GLY A 115 -15.95 1.94 -11.82
C GLY A 115 -14.48 1.93 -11.41
N ALA A 116 -13.93 0.79 -10.99
CA ALA A 116 -12.51 0.64 -10.67
C ALA A 116 -11.70 0.28 -11.92
N GLN A 117 -10.71 1.12 -12.27
CA GLN A 117 -9.82 0.85 -13.40
C GLN A 117 -8.74 -0.19 -13.04
N GLU A 118 -8.33 -0.25 -11.78
CA GLU A 118 -7.28 -1.16 -11.29
C GLU A 118 -7.89 -2.27 -10.42
N PHE A 119 -8.92 -2.94 -10.95
CA PHE A 119 -9.74 -3.88 -10.20
C PHE A 119 -8.94 -5.02 -9.53
N MET A 120 -7.92 -5.56 -10.19
CA MET A 120 -7.05 -6.59 -9.59
C MET A 120 -6.25 -6.06 -8.40
N SER A 121 -5.76 -4.83 -8.47
CA SER A 121 -5.06 -4.19 -7.35
C SER A 121 -6.01 -4.01 -6.17
N VAL A 122 -7.27 -3.64 -6.41
CA VAL A 122 -8.30 -3.59 -5.35
C VAL A 122 -8.46 -4.94 -4.66
N LEU A 123 -8.59 -6.03 -5.42
CA LEU A 123 -8.75 -7.37 -4.84
C LEU A 123 -7.54 -7.80 -4.01
N LEU A 124 -6.33 -7.56 -4.50
CA LEU A 124 -5.10 -7.91 -3.79
C LEU A 124 -4.95 -7.08 -2.49
N SER A 125 -5.27 -5.79 -2.53
CA SER A 125 -5.27 -4.94 -1.33
C SER A 125 -6.30 -5.42 -0.30
N LEU A 126 -7.52 -5.76 -0.73
CA LEU A 126 -8.53 -6.34 0.16
C LEU A 126 -8.09 -7.70 0.74
N GLY A 127 -7.46 -8.55 -0.07
CA GLY A 127 -6.89 -9.82 0.38
C GLY A 127 -5.85 -9.63 1.49
N ASN A 128 -4.92 -8.69 1.31
CA ASN A 128 -3.95 -8.35 2.34
C ASN A 128 -4.61 -7.78 3.59
N MET A 129 -5.61 -6.90 3.45
CA MET A 129 -6.39 -6.38 4.57
C MET A 129 -7.03 -7.50 5.39
N LEU A 130 -7.68 -8.46 4.72
CA LEU A 130 -8.33 -9.61 5.35
C LEU A 130 -7.32 -10.50 6.09
N ALA A 131 -6.13 -10.71 5.53
CA ALA A 131 -5.07 -11.47 6.21
C ALA A 131 -4.66 -10.82 7.54
N HIS A 132 -4.52 -9.48 7.57
CA HIS A 132 -4.22 -8.76 8.80
C HIS A 132 -5.39 -8.71 9.80
N ILE A 133 -6.63 -8.64 9.32
CA ILE A 133 -7.83 -8.78 10.18
C ILE A 133 -7.84 -10.17 10.83
N HIS A 134 -7.62 -11.22 10.03
CA HIS A 134 -7.54 -12.58 10.54
C HIS A 134 -6.45 -12.74 11.60
N ALA A 135 -5.25 -12.19 11.34
CA ALA A 135 -4.16 -12.19 12.32
C ALA A 135 -4.55 -11.47 13.63
N CYS A 136 -5.20 -10.30 13.55
CA CYS A 136 -5.74 -9.59 14.73
C CYS A 136 -6.70 -10.47 15.54
N LEU A 137 -7.69 -11.06 14.87
CA LEU A 137 -8.73 -11.86 15.51
C LEU A 137 -8.13 -13.11 16.18
N ALA A 138 -7.20 -13.79 15.51
CA ALA A 138 -6.50 -14.94 16.06
C ALA A 138 -5.72 -14.59 17.35
N LEU A 139 -5.04 -13.44 17.36
CA LEU A 139 -4.32 -12.95 18.54
C LEU A 139 -5.27 -12.64 19.72
N ILE A 140 -6.41 -12.01 19.44
CA ILE A 140 -7.42 -11.69 20.46
C ILE A 140 -8.05 -12.97 21.02
N SER A 141 -8.47 -13.90 20.16
CA SER A 141 -9.09 -15.17 20.59
C SER A 141 -8.14 -16.04 21.41
N CYS A 142 -6.84 -16.07 21.06
CA CYS A 142 -5.81 -16.74 21.86
C CYS A 142 -5.73 -16.14 23.27
N CYS A 143 -5.74 -14.80 23.39
CA CYS A 143 -5.71 -14.11 24.67
C CYS A 143 -6.95 -14.43 25.53
N SER A 144 -8.15 -14.42 24.93
CA SER A 144 -9.41 -14.72 25.62
C SER A 144 -9.52 -16.18 26.08
N SER A 145 -8.95 -17.13 25.33
CA SER A 145 -8.91 -18.54 25.76
C SER A 145 -7.96 -18.79 26.93
N ILE A 146 -6.92 -17.97 27.09
CA ILE A 146 -5.97 -18.07 28.22
C ILE A 146 -6.58 -17.52 29.50
N THR A 147 -7.41 -16.47 29.43
CA THR A 147 -8.05 -15.86 30.61
C THR A 147 -9.20 -16.69 31.18
N GLN A 148 -9.76 -17.62 30.41
CA GLN A 148 -10.95 -18.40 30.81
C GLN A 148 -10.67 -19.76 31.48
N LYS A 149 -9.43 -20.23 31.57
CA LYS A 149 -9.12 -21.49 32.26
C LYS A 149 -8.59 -21.24 33.68
N PRO A 150 -9.43 -21.27 34.74
CA PRO A 150 -8.91 -21.50 36.08
C PRO A 150 -8.26 -22.88 36.10
N TYR A 151 -6.99 -22.95 36.50
CA TYR A 151 -6.25 -24.19 36.61
C TYR A 151 -6.80 -24.99 37.81
N THR A 152 -7.87 -25.75 37.59
CA THR A 152 -8.43 -26.70 38.57
C THR A 152 -8.16 -28.12 38.08
N GLY A 153 -6.90 -28.56 38.18
CA GLY A 153 -6.56 -29.92 37.75
C GLY A 153 -5.22 -30.37 38.28
N HIS A 154 -5.24 -31.49 39.02
CA HIS A 154 -4.06 -32.29 39.32
C HIS A 154 -3.28 -32.54 38.02
N PHE A 155 -2.00 -32.15 38.02
CA PHE A 155 -1.08 -32.39 36.92
C PHE A 155 -0.88 -33.90 36.76
N LYS A 156 -1.65 -34.54 35.86
CA LYS A 156 -1.29 -35.83 35.29
C LYS A 156 -0.46 -35.56 34.05
N MET A 157 0.73 -36.15 34.00
CA MET A 157 1.64 -36.15 32.86
C MET A 157 0.96 -36.93 31.73
N GLY A 158 0.11 -36.25 30.98
CA GLY A 158 -0.68 -36.76 29.89
C GLY A 158 -0.77 -35.67 28.84
N ARG A 159 -0.44 -36.03 27.61
CA ARG A 159 -0.29 -35.18 26.42
C ARG A 159 -1.59 -34.44 26.10
N SER A 160 -1.91 -33.38 26.84
CA SER A 160 -3.04 -32.50 26.55
C SER A 160 -2.60 -31.47 25.52
N LYS A 161 -2.99 -31.70 24.25
CA LYS A 161 -2.78 -30.76 23.17
C LYS A 161 -3.56 -29.49 23.47
N SER A 162 -2.87 -28.38 23.73
CA SER A 162 -3.50 -27.07 23.82
C SER A 162 -3.80 -26.54 22.41
N PRO A 163 -4.96 -25.90 22.16
CA PRO A 163 -5.37 -25.51 20.80
C PRO A 163 -4.48 -24.47 20.12
N CYS A 164 -3.62 -23.78 20.86
CA CYS A 164 -2.84 -22.65 20.35
C CYS A 164 -1.47 -23.02 19.78
N THR A 165 -1.10 -24.30 19.75
CA THR A 165 0.27 -24.72 19.42
C THR A 165 0.47 -25.23 17.99
N GLU A 166 -0.52 -25.83 17.34
CA GLU A 166 -0.32 -26.41 16.00
C GLU A 166 -0.61 -25.44 14.83
N GLU A 167 -1.60 -24.54 14.91
CA GLU A 167 -1.98 -23.73 13.74
C GLU A 167 -1.17 -22.44 13.55
N VAL A 168 -0.72 -21.79 14.64
CA VAL A 168 -0.02 -20.49 14.55
C VAL A 168 1.50 -20.66 14.38
N PHE A 169 2.09 -21.75 14.86
CA PHE A 169 3.54 -21.98 14.82
C PHE A 169 4.01 -22.72 13.56
N SER A 170 3.13 -23.51 12.92
CA SER A 170 3.43 -24.28 11.71
C SER A 170 3.69 -23.40 10.48
N SER A 171 3.13 -22.19 10.44
CA SER A 171 3.38 -21.24 9.35
C SER A 171 4.69 -20.44 9.51
N MET A 172 5.37 -20.52 10.65
CA MET A 172 6.53 -19.68 10.97
C MET A 172 7.86 -20.41 11.14
N ASN A 173 7.89 -21.73 11.36
CA ASN A 173 9.14 -22.45 11.66
C ASN A 173 9.29 -23.74 10.85
N ALA A 174 9.50 -23.61 9.54
CA ALA A 174 10.10 -24.66 8.73
C ALA A 174 11.64 -24.53 8.76
N ALA A 175 12.27 -24.73 9.93
CA ALA A 175 13.69 -25.10 10.06
C ALA A 175 14.09 -25.26 11.54
N THR A 176 14.18 -26.51 12.02
CA THR A 176 15.32 -27.08 12.79
C THR A 176 14.90 -28.41 13.45
N PRO A 177 15.78 -29.43 13.52
CA PRO A 177 15.50 -30.65 14.27
C PRO A 177 16.13 -30.63 15.68
N SER A 178 15.28 -31.02 16.64
CA SER A 178 15.47 -31.89 17.82
C SER A 178 16.73 -31.78 18.70
N ALA A 179 16.49 -31.61 20.00
CA ALA A 179 17.30 -32.24 21.04
C ALA A 179 16.39 -32.73 22.19
N ASP A 180 16.47 -34.03 22.46
CA ASP A 180 15.87 -34.73 23.59
C ASP A 180 16.59 -34.42 24.91
N ALA A 181 15.87 -34.43 26.04
CA ALA A 181 16.48 -34.60 27.35
C ALA A 181 15.55 -35.32 28.34
N ILE A 182 16.02 -36.48 28.79
CA ILE A 182 15.59 -37.30 29.92
C ILE A 182 16.17 -36.69 31.21
N VAL A 183 15.45 -36.66 32.34
CA VAL A 183 15.99 -36.95 33.70
C VAL A 183 14.84 -37.19 34.71
N SER A 184 15.07 -38.23 35.52
CA SER A 184 14.31 -38.79 36.64
C SER A 184 14.55 -38.04 37.97
N GLY A 185 13.63 -38.12 38.93
CA GLY A 185 13.96 -37.88 40.35
C GLY A 185 12.92 -37.13 41.19
N SER A 186 12.41 -37.80 42.21
CA SER A 186 11.38 -37.42 43.18
C SER A 186 11.78 -36.33 44.20
N ASN A 187 10.93 -35.32 44.39
CA ASN A 187 10.52 -34.82 45.72
C ASN A 187 9.43 -33.75 45.58
N THR A 188 8.17 -34.10 45.87
CA THR A 188 7.02 -33.19 45.77
C THR A 188 6.92 -32.28 46.99
N LYS A 189 7.51 -31.07 46.90
CA LYS A 189 7.00 -29.92 47.65
C LYS A 189 5.91 -29.27 46.81
N SER A 190 4.67 -29.24 47.31
CA SER A 190 3.56 -28.56 46.67
C SER A 190 3.80 -27.04 46.71
N VAL A 191 4.43 -26.50 45.66
CA VAL A 191 4.49 -25.06 45.43
C VAL A 191 3.12 -24.66 44.87
N ARG A 192 2.35 -23.85 45.63
CA ARG A 192 1.19 -23.14 45.07
C ARG A 192 1.71 -22.13 44.05
N LEU A 193 1.74 -22.52 42.78
CA LEU A 193 1.83 -21.57 41.68
C LEU A 193 0.46 -20.90 41.56
N GLY A 194 0.31 -19.77 42.26
CA GLY A 194 -0.77 -18.82 41.99
C GLY A 194 -0.79 -18.51 40.49
N GLY A 195 -1.99 -18.51 39.90
CA GLY A 195 -2.21 -18.46 38.46
C GLY A 195 -1.37 -17.37 37.76
N VAL A 196 -0.29 -17.78 37.12
CA VAL A 196 0.48 -16.90 36.24
C VAL A 196 -0.18 -17.00 34.87
N GLY A 197 -1.05 -16.03 34.56
CA GLY A 197 -1.52 -15.83 33.19
C GLY A 197 -0.29 -15.68 32.28
N LEU A 198 -0.22 -16.46 31.20
CA LEU A 198 0.89 -16.40 30.25
C LEU A 198 0.79 -15.09 29.46
N HIS A 199 1.40 -14.02 29.97
CA HIS A 199 1.41 -12.70 29.35
C HIS A 199 2.44 -12.68 28.23
N TYR A 200 2.00 -12.75 26.97
CA TYR A 200 2.88 -12.56 25.82
C TYR A 200 3.23 -11.07 25.70
N PRO A 201 4.49 -10.67 25.95
CA PRO A 201 4.86 -9.26 26.14
C PRO A 201 4.74 -8.41 24.86
N TYR A 202 4.61 -9.05 23.70
CA TYR A 202 4.50 -8.36 22.40
C TYR A 202 3.07 -8.36 21.84
N LEU A 203 2.06 -8.84 22.58
CA LEU A 203 0.68 -8.90 22.09
C LEU A 203 0.21 -7.52 21.59
N GLY A 204 0.38 -6.48 22.40
CA GLY A 204 0.01 -5.11 22.02
C GLY A 204 0.76 -4.60 20.79
N LEU A 205 2.04 -4.98 20.63
CA LEU A 205 2.85 -4.61 19.47
C LEU A 205 2.27 -5.20 18.17
N TRP A 206 1.89 -6.48 18.19
CA TRP A 206 1.33 -7.14 17.00
C TRP A 206 -0.09 -6.70 16.68
N LEU A 207 -0.91 -6.40 17.70
CA LEU A 207 -2.24 -5.82 17.48
C LEU A 207 -2.14 -4.43 16.83
N MET A 208 -1.22 -3.59 17.32
CA MET A 208 -0.95 -2.29 16.71
C MET A 208 -0.43 -2.44 15.27
N TYR A 209 0.57 -3.31 15.04
CA TYR A 209 1.14 -3.55 13.72
C TYR A 209 0.08 -4.01 12.72
N SER A 210 -0.77 -4.96 13.12
CA SER A 210 -1.85 -5.46 12.27
C SER A 210 -2.89 -4.37 11.99
N GLY A 211 -3.25 -3.54 12.98
CA GLY A 211 -4.14 -2.38 12.78
C GLY A 211 -3.59 -1.35 11.79
N ILE A 212 -2.28 -1.06 11.84
CA ILE A 212 -1.60 -0.18 10.88
C ILE A 212 -1.72 -0.74 9.46
N HIS A 213 -1.49 -2.04 9.29
CA HIS A 213 -1.63 -2.69 7.99
C HIS A 213 -3.06 -2.71 7.48
N VAL A 214 -4.06 -2.97 8.34
CA VAL A 214 -5.48 -2.88 7.95
C VAL A 214 -5.81 -1.49 7.41
N ASN A 215 -5.36 -0.43 8.09
CA ASN A 215 -5.53 0.94 7.60
C ASN A 215 -4.82 1.17 6.26
N ALA A 216 -3.58 0.68 6.10
CA ALA A 216 -2.82 0.87 4.87
C ALA A 216 -3.47 0.19 3.67
N TRP A 217 -3.89 -1.07 3.83
CA TRP A 217 -4.52 -1.83 2.75
C TRP A 217 -5.94 -1.33 2.42
N LEU A 218 -6.66 -0.76 3.40
CA LEU A 218 -7.91 -0.06 3.16
C LEU A 218 -7.71 1.15 2.24
N TRP A 219 -6.72 2.01 2.55
CA TRP A 219 -6.44 3.19 1.72
C TRP A 219 -5.87 2.84 0.34
N SER A 220 -5.06 1.78 0.26
CA SER A 220 -4.61 1.21 -1.01
C SER A 220 -5.79 0.73 -1.87
N ALA A 221 -6.73 -0.02 -1.28
CA ALA A 221 -7.92 -0.47 -2.00
C ALA A 221 -8.77 0.73 -2.47
N ALA A 222 -8.97 1.73 -1.61
CA ALA A 222 -9.72 2.94 -1.95
C ALA A 222 -9.06 3.73 -3.10
N PHE A 223 -7.74 3.85 -3.09
CA PHE A 223 -6.96 4.48 -4.16
C PHE A 223 -7.11 3.75 -5.50
N HIS A 224 -7.00 2.42 -5.51
CA HIS A 224 -7.15 1.61 -6.72
C HIS A 224 -8.60 1.55 -7.25
N VAL A 225 -9.60 1.73 -6.39
CA VAL A 225 -10.99 1.96 -6.83
C VAL A 225 -11.10 3.31 -7.52
N ARG A 226 -10.61 4.36 -6.87
CA ARG A 226 -10.63 5.70 -7.43
C ARG A 226 -9.44 6.53 -6.94
N ASP A 227 -8.61 6.88 -7.90
CA ASP A 227 -7.56 7.88 -7.71
C ASP A 227 -8.18 9.28 -7.57
N THR A 228 -8.04 9.85 -6.37
CA THR A 228 -8.36 11.22 -6.00
C THR A 228 -7.22 11.76 -5.16
N ARG A 229 -7.07 13.08 -5.08
CA ARG A 229 -6.04 13.70 -4.21
C ARG A 229 -6.06 13.20 -2.76
N LEU A 230 -7.25 12.85 -2.24
CA LEU A 230 -7.37 12.35 -0.87
C LEU A 230 -6.90 10.89 -0.76
N THR A 231 -7.41 10.02 -1.63
CA THR A 231 -7.06 8.59 -1.62
C THR A 231 -5.59 8.37 -1.94
N GLU A 232 -5.03 9.14 -2.89
CA GLU A 232 -3.61 9.17 -3.20
C GLU A 232 -2.78 9.48 -1.95
N ARG A 233 -3.06 10.61 -1.29
CA ARG A 233 -2.32 11.03 -0.09
C ARG A 233 -2.38 9.99 1.03
N LEU A 234 -3.55 9.42 1.28
CA LEU A 234 -3.76 8.49 2.38
C LEU A 234 -3.11 7.12 2.11
N ASP A 235 -3.11 6.64 0.87
CA ASP A 235 -2.40 5.42 0.49
C ASP A 235 -0.89 5.59 0.72
N TYR A 236 -0.30 6.63 0.13
CA TYR A 236 1.14 6.87 0.26
C TYR A 236 1.57 7.15 1.70
N CYS A 237 0.81 7.94 2.47
CA CYS A 237 1.11 8.19 3.88
C CYS A 237 1.02 6.89 4.69
N SER A 238 0.02 6.05 4.43
CA SER A 238 -0.12 4.78 5.16
C SER A 238 0.98 3.79 4.82
N ALA A 239 1.45 3.75 3.56
CA ALA A 239 2.62 2.95 3.16
C ALA A 239 3.89 3.36 3.92
N ASN A 240 4.12 4.66 4.12
CA ASN A 240 5.22 5.16 4.96
C ASN A 240 5.10 4.68 6.41
N VAL A 241 3.88 4.74 6.98
CA VAL A 241 3.64 4.26 8.34
C VAL A 241 3.90 2.77 8.46
N VAL A 242 3.56 1.94 7.46
CA VAL A 242 3.87 0.50 7.44
C VAL A 242 5.37 0.23 7.48
N VAL A 243 6.16 0.94 6.66
CA VAL A 243 7.62 0.80 6.63
C VAL A 243 8.23 1.22 7.98
N ALA A 244 7.80 2.37 8.51
CA ALA A 244 8.24 2.83 9.82
C ALA A 244 7.85 1.86 10.95
N ALA A 245 6.63 1.33 10.92
CA ALA A 245 6.14 0.36 11.90
C ALA A 245 6.95 -0.94 11.86
N SER A 246 7.36 -1.40 10.67
CA SER A 246 8.23 -2.58 10.51
C SER A 246 9.57 -2.38 11.20
N LEU A 247 10.20 -1.21 11.00
CA LEU A 247 11.46 -0.86 11.65
C LEU A 247 11.29 -0.69 13.17
N VAL A 248 10.22 -0.03 13.61
CA VAL A 248 9.89 0.10 15.04
C VAL A 248 9.69 -1.26 15.69
N CYS A 249 8.98 -2.19 15.04
CA CYS A 249 8.80 -3.55 15.55
C CYS A 249 10.13 -4.29 15.69
N ALA A 250 11.01 -4.19 14.69
CA ALA A 250 12.34 -4.80 14.75
C ALA A 250 13.18 -4.23 15.90
N LEU A 251 13.21 -2.91 16.06
CA LEU A 251 13.93 -2.23 17.14
C LEU A 251 13.40 -2.59 18.52
N LEU A 252 12.07 -2.58 18.71
CA LEU A 252 11.45 -2.93 20.00
C LEU A 252 11.71 -4.40 20.37
N ARG A 253 11.63 -5.32 19.41
CA ARG A 253 11.94 -6.74 19.62
C ARG A 253 13.39 -6.98 20.01
N ALA A 254 14.34 -6.18 19.49
CA ALA A 254 15.75 -6.25 19.87
C ALA A 254 16.01 -5.57 21.23
N ALA A 255 15.36 -4.43 21.51
CA ALA A 255 15.64 -3.59 22.67
C ALA A 255 15.00 -4.08 23.97
N LEU A 256 13.75 -4.55 23.92
CA LEU A 256 13.01 -4.96 25.11
C LEU A 256 13.70 -6.07 25.93
N PRO A 257 14.23 -7.17 25.33
CA PRO A 257 14.95 -8.18 26.09
C PRO A 257 16.38 -7.77 26.48
N ALA A 258 16.93 -6.70 25.89
CA ALA A 258 18.34 -6.32 26.09
C ALA A 258 18.61 -5.72 27.50
N PRO A 259 19.87 -5.76 27.97
CA PRO A 259 20.31 -5.06 29.18
C PRO A 259 19.97 -3.56 29.16
N LYS A 260 19.84 -2.94 30.34
CA LYS A 260 19.36 -1.54 30.51
C LYS A 260 20.03 -0.54 29.55
N GLN A 261 21.36 -0.64 29.38
CA GLN A 261 22.13 0.24 28.50
C GLN A 261 21.71 0.16 27.02
N TYR A 262 21.48 -1.05 26.50
CA TYR A 262 21.07 -1.26 25.10
C TYR A 262 19.56 -1.04 24.90
N ARG A 263 18.75 -1.30 25.93
CA ARG A 263 17.31 -1.02 25.91
C ARG A 263 17.02 0.48 25.75
N ALA A 264 17.73 1.33 26.48
CA ALA A 264 17.60 2.79 26.37
C ALA A 264 17.92 3.28 24.95
N LEU A 265 19.04 2.80 24.39
CA LEU A 265 19.44 3.11 23.01
C LEU A 265 18.38 2.70 21.99
N GLY A 266 17.82 1.49 22.12
CA GLY A 266 16.77 1.01 21.23
C GLY A 266 15.47 1.83 21.32
N ILE A 267 15.07 2.26 22.52
CA ILE A 267 13.91 3.15 22.71
C ILE A 267 14.17 4.53 22.07
N MET A 268 15.38 5.07 22.21
CA MET A 268 15.75 6.32 21.53
C MET A 268 15.71 6.18 20.00
N ALA A 269 16.20 5.07 19.46
CA ALA A 269 16.14 4.79 18.03
C ALA A 269 14.69 4.72 17.52
N VAL A 270 13.78 4.09 18.27
CA VAL A 270 12.33 4.09 17.98
C VAL A 270 11.78 5.52 17.95
N GLY A 271 12.11 6.34 18.96
CA GLY A 271 11.69 7.74 19.01
C GLY A 271 12.15 8.54 17.78
N LEU A 272 13.39 8.34 17.34
CA LEU A 272 13.93 8.98 16.14
C LEU A 272 13.16 8.57 14.87
N VAL A 273 12.89 7.27 14.68
CA VAL A 273 12.12 6.78 13.53
C VAL A 273 10.73 7.42 13.48
N LEU A 274 10.05 7.49 14.62
CA LEU A 274 8.72 8.12 14.73
C LEU A 274 8.78 9.62 14.43
N ALA A 275 9.79 10.33 14.95
CA ALA A 275 9.97 11.76 14.71
C ALA A 275 10.23 12.07 13.22
N VAL A 276 11.13 11.32 12.57
CA VAL A 276 11.43 11.46 11.14
C VAL A 276 10.20 11.16 10.29
N THR A 277 9.48 10.08 10.61
CA THR A 277 8.25 9.71 9.90
C THR A 277 7.18 10.78 10.07
N GLY A 278 6.96 11.27 11.30
CA GLY A 278 5.98 12.33 11.58
C GLY A 278 6.30 13.63 10.84
N TRP A 279 7.58 14.00 10.77
CA TRP A 279 8.04 15.16 10.00
C TRP A 279 7.77 14.98 8.49
N HIS A 280 8.11 13.82 7.94
CA HIS A 280 7.87 13.47 6.52
C HIS A 280 6.37 13.52 6.17
N LEU A 281 5.53 12.89 6.99
CA LEU A 281 4.07 12.89 6.79
C LEU A 281 3.47 14.29 6.89
N ARG A 282 3.92 15.10 7.84
CA ARG A 282 3.49 16.50 7.96
C ARG A 282 3.81 17.28 6.68
N TYR A 283 5.00 17.10 6.13
CA TYR A 283 5.39 17.76 4.88
C TYR A 283 4.50 17.32 3.71
N MET A 284 4.30 16.01 3.55
CA MET A 284 3.49 15.46 2.47
C MET A 284 2.01 15.86 2.53
N LEU A 285 1.43 15.91 3.74
CA LEU A 285 0.00 16.20 3.92
C LEU A 285 -0.32 17.69 3.83
N TYR A 286 0.56 18.57 4.33
CA TYR A 286 0.25 19.99 4.53
C TYR A 286 1.08 20.97 3.70
N ILE A 287 2.27 20.59 3.22
CA ILE A 287 3.17 21.52 2.52
C ILE A 287 3.16 21.25 1.01
N LYS A 288 3.77 20.14 0.59
CA LYS A 288 3.84 19.75 -0.82
C LYS A 288 3.76 18.25 -0.91
N PHE A 289 2.76 17.77 -1.64
CA PHE A 289 2.68 16.37 -1.99
C PHE A 289 3.60 16.10 -3.19
N ASP A 290 4.74 15.45 -2.95
CA ASP A 290 5.73 15.11 -3.96
C ASP A 290 5.98 13.60 -3.96
N TYR A 291 5.39 12.91 -4.93
CA TYR A 291 5.50 11.46 -5.07
C TYR A 291 6.94 11.01 -5.31
N GLY A 292 7.69 11.74 -6.14
CA GLY A 292 9.08 11.41 -6.44
C GLY A 292 9.95 11.46 -5.19
N TRP A 293 9.76 12.50 -4.37
CA TRP A 293 10.42 12.62 -3.07
C TRP A 293 10.00 11.51 -2.10
N ASN A 294 8.72 11.16 -2.05
CA ASN A 294 8.22 10.06 -1.22
C ASN A 294 8.90 8.72 -1.55
N MET A 295 9.03 8.39 -2.83
CA MET A 295 9.67 7.15 -3.25
C MET A 295 11.17 7.14 -2.94
N ARG A 296 11.84 8.30 -2.97
CA ARG A 296 13.25 8.43 -2.55
C ARG A 296 13.39 8.22 -1.04
N TYR A 297 12.51 8.82 -0.24
CA TYR A 297 12.46 8.64 1.21
C TYR A 297 12.28 7.17 1.60
N LEU A 298 11.29 6.49 1.00
CA LEU A 298 11.04 5.07 1.27
C LEU A 298 12.22 4.15 0.91
N ARG A 299 13.03 4.54 -0.09
CA ARG A 299 14.25 3.81 -0.48
C ARG A 299 15.49 4.20 0.34
N GLY A 300 15.37 5.11 1.30
CA GLY A 300 16.51 5.63 2.06
C GLY A 300 17.49 6.47 1.23
N GLN A 301 17.03 7.01 0.09
CA GLN A 301 17.85 7.84 -0.78
C GLN A 301 17.85 9.29 -0.25
N VAL A 302 18.82 9.61 0.60
CA VAL A 302 19.13 10.98 1.02
C VAL A 302 20.22 11.50 0.10
N ASN A 303 19.93 12.56 -0.66
CA ASN A 303 20.75 13.16 -1.73
C ASN A 303 20.77 12.43 -3.08
N GLN A 304 19.81 12.81 -3.93
CA GLN A 304 20.21 13.48 -5.16
C GLN A 304 19.59 14.88 -5.12
N SER A 305 20.49 15.85 -5.07
CA SER A 305 20.29 17.29 -5.01
C SER A 305 18.99 17.78 -5.63
N ILE A 306 18.31 18.64 -4.87
CA ILE A 306 17.53 19.76 -5.41
C ILE A 306 18.55 20.71 -6.06
N HIS A 307 19.08 20.28 -7.20
CA HIS A 307 19.67 21.12 -8.23
C HIS A 307 18.88 20.75 -9.48
N GLU A 308 17.69 21.32 -9.56
CA GLU A 308 16.88 21.40 -10.78
C GLU A 308 16.54 22.88 -10.97
#